data_AF-A0A932Y8F0-F1
#
_entry.id   AF-A0A932Y8F0-F1
#
_cell.length_a   1.000
_cell.length_b   1.000
_cell.length_c   1.000
_cell.angle_alpha   90.00
_cell.angle_beta   90.00
_cell.angle_gamma   90.00
#
_symmetry.space_group_name_H-M   'P 1'
#
loop_
_entity.id
_entity.type
_entity.pdbx_description
1 polymer ?
#
loop_
_entity_poly.entity_id
_entity_poly.type
_entity_poly.pdbx_seq_one_letter_code
_entity_poly.pdbx_strand_id
1 'polypeptide(L)' 'MPTKNPRLQVVLEKPLYTALASLAKRERVSMSLKARDLIREALENLEDLALVSIVEKRAQKPGKLISLEEVEAHLNKK' A
#
# COMPACT_ATOMS: atom_id res chain seq x y z
N MET A 1 28.73 6.91 6.02
CA MET A 1 27.32 7.29 5.79
C MET A 1 26.60 6.12 5.15
N PRO A 2 25.59 5.51 5.82
CA PRO A 2 24.69 4.61 5.15
C PRO A 2 23.94 5.41 4.07
N THR A 3 23.93 4.89 2.86
CA THR A 3 23.42 5.58 1.67
C THR A 3 21.92 5.88 1.83
N LYS A 4 21.45 7.03 1.30
CA LYS A 4 20.05 7.49 1.39
C LYS A 4 19.01 6.47 0.89
N ASN A 5 19.43 5.50 0.07
CA ASN A 5 18.58 4.45 -0.49
C ASN A 5 19.08 3.07 -0.05
N PRO A 6 18.34 2.34 0.79
CA PRO A 6 18.70 0.98 1.17
C PRO A 6 18.68 0.07 -0.06
N ARG A 7 19.67 -0.82 -0.19
CA ARG A 7 19.76 -1.80 -1.27
C ARG A 7 19.26 -3.15 -0.78
N LEU A 8 18.30 -3.73 -1.49
CA LEU A 8 17.80 -5.07 -1.25
C LEU A 8 18.38 -6.03 -2.30
N GLN A 9 19.04 -7.09 -1.86
CA GLN A 9 19.46 -8.20 -2.71
C GLN A 9 18.62 -9.43 -2.35
N VAL A 10 17.98 -10.03 -3.34
CA VAL A 10 17.09 -11.18 -3.17
C VAL A 10 17.39 -12.23 -4.22
N VAL A 11 17.31 -13.51 -3.81
CA VAL A 11 17.40 -14.64 -4.73
C VAL A 11 15.99 -14.97 -5.20
N LEU A 12 15.80 -15.04 -6.52
CA LEU A 12 14.51 -15.38 -7.13
C LEU A 12 14.58 -16.76 -7.75
N GLU A 13 13.50 -17.51 -7.64
CA GLU A 13 13.33 -18.75 -8.40
C GLU A 13 13.26 -18.44 -9.91
N LYS A 14 13.67 -19.42 -10.72
CA LYS A 14 13.72 -19.26 -12.18
C LYS A 14 12.38 -18.80 -12.79
N PRO A 15 11.21 -19.34 -12.42
CA PRO A 15 9.92 -18.89 -12.95
C PRO A 15 9.63 -17.43 -12.61
N LEU A 16 9.85 -17.03 -11.35
CA LEU A 16 9.61 -15.67 -10.88
C LEU A 16 10.54 -14.67 -11.57
N TYR A 17 11.81 -15.02 -11.72
CA TYR A 17 12.77 -14.21 -12.48
C TYR A 17 12.32 -14.02 -13.94
N THR A 18 11.88 -15.09 -14.61
CA THR A 18 11.43 -14.99 -16.01
C THR A 18 10.17 -14.15 -16.16
N ALA A 19 9.23 -14.25 -15.22
CA ALA A 19 8.03 -13.42 -15.21
C ALA A 19 8.37 -11.94 -15.04
N LEU A 20 9.22 -11.63 -14.05
CA LEU A 20 9.70 -10.27 -13.79
C LEU A 20 10.45 -9.70 -15.01
N ALA A 21 11.30 -10.51 -15.65
CA ALA A 21 12.04 -10.13 -16.87
C ALA A 21 11.13 -9.82 -18.04
N SER A 22 10.09 -10.64 -18.24
CA SER A 22 9.09 -10.40 -19.27
C SER A 22 8.32 -9.10 -19.02
N LEU A 23 7.92 -8.84 -17.77
CA LEU A 23 7.21 -7.61 -17.38
C LEU A 23 8.08 -6.37 -17.57
N ALA A 24 9.32 -6.39 -17.08
CA ALA A 24 10.25 -5.28 -17.23
C ALA A 24 10.53 -4.98 -18.72
N LYS A 25 10.70 -6.01 -19.55
CA LYS A 25 10.90 -5.86 -21.00
C LYS A 25 9.68 -5.27 -21.68
N ARG A 26 8.46 -5.72 -21.31
CA ARG A 26 7.20 -5.20 -21.86
C ARG A 26 7.03 -3.71 -21.58
N GLU A 27 7.40 -3.27 -20.39
CA GLU A 27 7.28 -1.88 -19.95
C GLU A 27 8.51 -1.02 -20.27
N ARG A 28 9.55 -1.59 -20.90
CA ARG A 28 10.83 -0.94 -21.22
C ARG A 28 11.52 -0.28 -20.02
N VAL A 29 11.42 -0.93 -18.85
CA VAL A 29 12.05 -0.48 -17.61
C VAL A 29 13.10 -1.50 -17.15
N SER A 30 13.94 -1.10 -16.19
CA SER A 30 14.91 -2.03 -15.60
C SER A 30 14.24 -3.03 -14.67
N MET A 31 14.85 -4.22 -14.52
CA MET A 31 14.41 -5.26 -13.60
C MET A 31 14.25 -4.77 -12.17
N SER A 32 15.23 -4.00 -11.68
CA SER A 32 15.20 -3.45 -10.32
C SER A 32 14.09 -2.43 -10.14
N LEU A 33 13.78 -1.63 -11.17
CA LEU A 33 12.68 -0.67 -11.12
C LEU A 33 11.35 -1.41 -11.03
N LYS A 34 11.13 -2.38 -11.93
CA LYS A 34 9.89 -3.16 -11.92
C LYS A 34 9.72 -3.97 -10.63
N ALA A 35 10.80 -4.55 -10.10
CA ALA A 35 10.78 -5.25 -8.82
C ALA A 35 10.39 -4.31 -7.67
N ARG A 36 10.99 -3.13 -7.61
CA ARG A 36 10.67 -2.11 -6.60
C ARG A 36 9.19 -1.72 -6.67
N ASP A 37 8.68 -1.47 -7.87
CA ASP A 37 7.30 -1.01 -8.05
C ASP A 37 6.30 -2.11 -7.67
N LEU A 38 6.55 -3.35 -8.07
CA LEU A 38 5.73 -4.50 -7.65
C LEU A 38 5.77 -4.73 -6.13
N ILE A 39 6.93 -4.56 -5.48
CA ILE A 39 7.02 -4.65 -4.02
C ILE A 39 6.20 -3.55 -3.36
N ARG A 40 6.27 -2.33 -3.88
CA ARG A 40 5.48 -1.20 -3.39
C ARG A 40 3.98 -1.45 -3.53
N GLU A 41 3.53 -1.86 -4.71
CA GLU A 41 2.12 -2.20 -4.97
C GLU A 41 1.64 -3.33 -4.06
N ALA A 42 2.47 -4.36 -3.82
CA ALA A 42 2.13 -5.45 -2.91
C ALA A 42 1.94 -4.95 -1.46
N LEU A 43 2.77 -4.02 -0.99
CA LEU A 43 2.63 -3.42 0.34
C LEU A 43 1.36 -2.56 0.44
N GLU A 44 1.05 -1.77 -0.58
CA GLU A 44 -0.19 -0.96 -0.65
C GLU A 44 -1.42 -1.89 -0.63
N ASN A 45 -1.41 -2.99 -1.38
CA ASN A 45 -2.50 -3.97 -1.35
C ASN A 45 -2.68 -4.65 0.02
N LEU A 46 -1.58 -4.94 0.72
CA LEU A 46 -1.65 -5.50 2.08
C LEU A 46 -2.22 -4.50 3.09
N GLU A 47 -1.91 -3.22 2.93
CA GLU A 47 -2.49 -2.13 3.72
C GLU A 47 -3.99 -2.02 3.47
N ASP A 48 -4.42 -2.02 2.21
CA ASP A 48 -5.84 -1.96 1.85
C ASP A 48 -6.63 -3.12 2.47
N LEU A 49 -6.10 -4.34 2.42
CA LEU A 49 -6.71 -5.50 3.08
C LEU A 49 -6.87 -5.28 4.60
N ALA A 50 -5.87 -4.68 5.25
CA ALA A 50 -5.96 -4.35 6.66
C ALA A 50 -7.02 -3.27 6.93
N LEU A 51 -7.12 -2.24 6.08
CA LEU A 51 -8.10 -1.17 6.19
C LEU A 51 -9.54 -1.67 5.98
N VAL A 52 -9.76 -2.63 5.07
CA VAL A 52 -11.06 -3.28 4.87
C VAL A 52 -11.58 -3.86 6.18
N SER A 53 -10.73 -4.54 6.95
CA SER A 53 -11.14 -5.09 8.25
C SER A 53 -11.60 -4.03 9.25
N ILE A 54 -11.04 -2.81 9.19
CA ILE A 54 -11.44 -1.69 10.04
C ILE A 54 -12.80 -1.16 9.58
N VAL A 55 -12.98 -1.02 8.27
CA VAL A 55 -14.26 -0.60 7.68
C VAL A 55 -15.38 -1.57 8.05
N GLU A 56 -15.15 -2.88 7.93
CA GLU A 56 -16.12 -3.90 8.33
C GLU A 56 -16.50 -3.80 9.81
N LYS A 57 -15.53 -3.61 10.70
CA LYS A 57 -15.80 -3.40 12.14
C LYS A 57 -16.66 -2.16 12.39
N ARG A 58 -16.42 -1.06 11.67
CA ARG A 58 -17.23 0.16 11.77
C ARG A 58 -18.63 -0.05 11.19
N ALA A 59 -18.75 -0.78 10.09
CA ALA A 59 -20.03 -1.07 9.44
C ALA A 59 -20.94 -1.93 10.32
N GLN A 60 -20.39 -2.83 11.14
CA GLN A 60 -21.16 -3.64 12.09
C GLN A 60 -21.81 -2.81 13.21
N LYS A 61 -21.21 -1.68 13.58
CA LYS A 61 -21.75 -0.77 14.60
C LYS A 61 -21.68 0.66 14.06
N PRO A 62 -22.61 1.03 13.15
CA PRO A 62 -22.61 2.36 12.59
C PRO A 62 -22.74 3.38 13.72
N GLY A 63 -21.81 4.33 13.77
CA GLY A 63 -21.87 5.44 14.70
C GLY A 63 -23.08 6.32 14.44
N LYS A 64 -23.45 7.16 15.42
CA LYS A 64 -24.45 8.19 15.22
C LYS A 64 -23.99 9.10 14.08
N LEU A 65 -24.83 9.31 13.07
CA LEU A 65 -24.59 10.33 12.06
C LEU A 65 -24.78 11.70 12.74
N ILE A 66 -23.75 12.53 12.66
CA ILE A 66 -23.70 13.85 13.28
C ILE A 66 -23.75 14.88 12.16
N SER A 67 -24.53 15.95 12.30
CA SER A 67 -24.56 17.02 11.31
C SER A 67 -23.25 17.85 11.35
N LEU A 68 -22.93 18.56 10.27
CA LEU A 68 -21.75 19.43 10.24
C LEU A 68 -21.76 20.46 11.39
N GLU A 69 -22.93 21.04 11.68
CA GLU A 69 -23.14 21.99 12.79
C GLU A 69 -22.81 21.36 14.16
N GLU A 70 -23.20 20.11 14.37
CA GLU A 70 -22.92 19.38 15.60
C GLU A 70 -21.43 18.97 15.73
N VAL A 71 -20.73 18.75 14.61
CA VAL A 71 -19.27 18.51 14.58
C VAL A 71 -18.50 19.78 14.94
N GLU A 72 -18.86 20.92 14.35
CA GLU A 72 -18.25 22.22 14.64
C GLU A 72 -18.45 22.62 16.11
N ALA A 73 -19.63 22.35 16.66
CA ALA A 73 -19.92 22.58 18.08
C ALA A 73 -19.07 21.73 19.04
N HIS A 74 -18.64 20.53 18.63
CA HIS A 74 -17.74 19.68 19.41
C HIS A 74 -16.27 20.12 19.32
N LEU A 75 -15.83 20.59 18.14
CA LEU A 75 -14.46 21.03 17.91
C LEU A 75 -14.16 22.38 18.58
N ASN A 76 -15.12 23.31 18.60
CA ASN A 76 -14.97 24.63 19.22
C ASN A 76 -15.13 24.62 20.76
N LYS A 77 -15.45 23.47 21.37
CA LYS A 77 -15.58 23.30 22.83
C LYS A 77 -14.29 22.88 23.53
N LYS A 78 -13.17 22.80 22.80
CA LYS A 78 -11.87 22.36 23.29
C LYS A 78 -10.83 23.47 23.14
#